data_AF-A0A1F6CI58-F1
#
_entry.id   AF-A0A1F6CI58-F1
#
_cell.length_a   1.000
_cell.length_b   1.000
_cell.length_c   1.000
_cell.angle_alpha   90.00
_cell.angle_beta   90.00
_cell.angle_gamma   90.00
#
_symmetry.space_group_name_H-M   'P 1'
#
loop_
_entity.id
_entity.type
_entity.pdbx_description
1 polymer ?
#
loop_
_entity_poly.entity_id
_entity_poly.type
_entity_poly.pdbx_seq_one_letter_code
_entity_poly.pdbx_strand_id
1 'polypeptide(L)'
;MDSRVKIALALLVIGIVAAAGVYTATIWKPGASEELSSVERVQMLEGRVADLIKTNDPIECEKAKDINIGSVSYQTVCEGNIYMNLAEQKGDVSYCDKLDNELFPIDLCKSNIITQKVHGATSPIICDSAGSQELKDSCLFQYWSKAAVDGNDASVCAKVPIPRGVGVCKDSVYIEQISEGKKVDCSNFSKDGEQDCKSYYTIISSKPASNAACVTLANPILQSLCNKNIQ
;
A
#
# COMPACT_ATOMS: atom_id res chain seq x y z
N MET A 1 -12.24 -22.88 -81.68
CA MET A 1 -13.13 -22.61 -80.53
C MET A 1 -14.36 -21.90 -81.05
N ASP A 2 -15.50 -22.60 -81.03
CA ASP A 2 -16.77 -22.19 -81.64
C ASP A 2 -17.27 -20.86 -81.06
N SER A 3 -17.81 -19.97 -81.91
CA SER A 3 -18.36 -18.66 -81.50
C SER A 3 -19.43 -18.79 -80.41
N ARG A 4 -20.13 -19.93 -80.35
CA ARG A 4 -21.10 -20.21 -79.28
C ARG A 4 -20.45 -20.43 -77.90
N VAL A 5 -19.23 -20.98 -77.86
CA VAL A 5 -18.47 -21.20 -76.62
C VAL A 5 -17.90 -19.89 -76.08
N LYS A 6 -17.51 -18.96 -76.96
CA LYS A 6 -17.02 -17.63 -76.57
C LYS A 6 -18.13 -16.76 -75.96
N ILE A 7 -19.34 -16.83 -76.49
CA ILE A 7 -20.51 -16.08 -75.97
C ILE A 7 -20.95 -16.65 -74.62
N ALA A 8 -20.96 -17.98 -74.47
CA ALA A 8 -21.29 -18.62 -73.19
C ALA A 8 -20.28 -18.26 -72.08
N LEU A 9 -18.98 -18.26 -72.37
CA LEU A 9 -17.94 -17.84 -71.41
C LEU A 9 -18.04 -16.35 -71.06
N ALA A 10 -18.32 -15.47 -72.03
CA ALA A 10 -18.47 -14.05 -71.78
C ALA A 10 -19.67 -13.73 -70.87
N LEU A 11 -20.81 -14.41 -71.06
CA LEU A 11 -22.00 -14.23 -70.21
C LEU A 11 -21.80 -14.80 -68.79
N LEU A 12 -21.04 -15.88 -68.65
CA LEU A 12 -20.74 -16.49 -67.34
C LEU A 12 -19.80 -15.59 -66.51
N VAL A 13 -18.81 -14.95 -67.14
CA VAL A 13 -17.93 -13.98 -66.47
C VAL A 13 -18.70 -12.71 -66.06
N ILE A 14 -19.60 -12.19 -66.91
CA ILE A 14 -20.43 -11.02 -66.57
C ILE A 14 -21.39 -11.34 -65.41
N GLY A 15 -21.96 -12.55 -65.38
CA GLY A 15 -22.83 -13.01 -64.28
C GLY A 15 -22.11 -13.11 -62.93
N ILE A 16 -20.87 -13.62 -62.91
CA ILE A 16 -20.06 -13.72 -61.67
C ILE A 16 -19.65 -12.33 -61.16
N VAL A 17 -19.28 -11.41 -62.05
CA VAL A 17 -18.89 -10.03 -61.67
C VAL A 17 -20.10 -9.24 -61.12
N ALA A 18 -21.29 -9.41 -61.71
CA ALA A 18 -22.51 -8.79 -61.21
C ALA A 18 -22.93 -9.36 -59.83
N ALA A 19 -22.80 -10.68 -59.62
CA ALA A 19 -23.09 -11.31 -58.33
C ALA A 19 -22.11 -10.87 -57.22
N ALA A 20 -20.81 -10.73 -57.53
CA ALA A 20 -19.80 -10.26 -56.57
C ALA A 20 -19.96 -8.76 -56.21
N GLY A 21 -20.39 -7.92 -57.16
CA GLY A 21 -20.67 -6.51 -56.91
C GLY A 21 -21.88 -6.27 -55.99
N VAL A 22 -22.94 -7.09 -56.11
CA VAL A 22 -24.12 -6.98 -55.23
C VAL A 22 -23.84 -7.55 -53.83
N TYR A 23 -23.00 -8.58 -53.71
CA TYR A 23 -22.63 -9.17 -52.42
C TYR A 23 -21.75 -8.23 -51.58
N THR A 24 -20.86 -7.46 -52.21
CA THR A 24 -20.03 -6.47 -51.49
C THR A 24 -20.79 -5.20 -51.13
N ALA A 25 -21.79 -4.77 -51.92
CA ALA A 25 -22.59 -3.58 -51.63
C ALA A 25 -23.69 -3.78 -50.56
N THR A 26 -24.12 -5.02 -50.31
CA THR A 26 -25.16 -5.32 -49.30
C THR A 26 -24.60 -5.74 -47.94
N ILE A 27 -23.35 -6.23 -47.88
CA ILE A 27 -22.68 -6.63 -46.64
C ILE A 27 -21.82 -5.50 -46.05
N TRP A 28 -21.40 -4.53 -46.86
CA TRP A 28 -20.67 -3.37 -46.35
C TRP A 28 -21.67 -2.33 -45.82
N LYS A 29 -22.14 -2.52 -44.59
CA LYS A 29 -22.66 -1.42 -43.76
C LYS A 29 -21.46 -0.56 -43.34
N PRO A 30 -21.28 0.66 -43.86
CA PRO A 30 -20.26 1.54 -43.34
C PRO A 30 -20.71 2.00 -41.96
N GLY A 31 -19.91 1.68 -40.94
CA GLY A 31 -20.02 2.31 -39.62
C GLY A 31 -21.09 1.75 -38.70
N ALA A 32 -21.00 0.46 -38.34
CA ALA A 32 -21.25 0.14 -36.93
C ALA A 32 -19.95 0.47 -36.20
N SER A 33 -19.85 1.65 -35.58
CA SER A 33 -18.79 1.85 -34.58
C SER A 33 -19.02 0.75 -33.55
N GLU A 34 -18.08 -0.18 -33.39
CA GLU A 34 -18.05 -1.07 -32.24
C GLU A 34 -18.05 -0.17 -31.01
N GLU A 35 -19.21 -0.01 -30.38
CA GLU A 35 -19.27 0.58 -29.06
C GLU A 35 -18.44 -0.34 -28.17
N LEU A 36 -17.26 0.13 -27.74
CA LEU A 36 -16.46 -0.60 -26.76
C LEU A 36 -17.38 -1.06 -25.64
N SER A 37 -17.21 -2.30 -25.21
CA SER A 37 -17.93 -2.79 -24.03
C SER A 37 -17.66 -1.85 -22.86
N SER A 38 -18.62 -1.75 -21.92
CA SER A 38 -18.45 -0.92 -20.73
C SER A 38 -17.15 -1.25 -19.99
N VAL A 39 -16.72 -2.52 -20.01
CA VAL A 39 -15.47 -2.99 -19.40
C VAL A 39 -14.24 -2.44 -20.13
N GLU A 40 -14.18 -2.52 -21.46
CA GLU A 40 -13.03 -2.01 -22.24
C GLU A 40 -12.90 -0.49 -22.10
N ARG A 41 -14.03 0.25 -22.01
CA ARG A 41 -14.02 1.70 -21.75
C ARG A 41 -13.40 2.00 -20.38
N VAL A 42 -13.80 1.28 -19.33
CA VAL A 42 -13.24 1.45 -17.98
C VAL A 42 -11.72 1.17 -17.97
N GLN A 43 -11.30 0.05 -18.55
CA GLN A 43 -9.87 -0.32 -18.62
C GLN A 43 -9.03 0.73 -19.36
N MET A 44 -9.54 1.26 -20.46
CA MET A 44 -8.86 2.33 -21.21
C MET A 44 -8.72 3.61 -20.37
N LEU A 45 -9.76 3.99 -19.62
CA LEU A 45 -9.74 5.17 -18.75
C LEU A 45 -8.77 4.99 -17.57
N GLU A 46 -8.74 3.80 -16.96
CA GLU A 46 -7.76 3.44 -15.93
C GLU A 46 -6.32 3.52 -16.45
N GLY A 47 -6.07 2.98 -17.65
CA GLY A 47 -4.76 3.06 -18.31
C GLY A 47 -4.30 4.50 -18.53
N ARG A 48 -5.21 5.38 -19.00
CA ARG A 48 -4.91 6.80 -19.20
C ARG A 48 -4.55 7.51 -17.90
N VAL A 49 -5.26 7.24 -16.80
CA VAL A 49 -4.92 7.85 -15.50
C VAL A 49 -3.64 7.29 -14.93
N ALA A 50 -3.37 6.00 -15.10
CA ALA A 50 -2.08 5.43 -14.71
C ALA A 50 -0.91 6.13 -15.43
N ASP A 51 -1.07 6.49 -16.71
CA ASP A 51 -0.05 7.24 -17.45
C ASP A 51 0.11 8.68 -16.96
N LEU A 52 -0.98 9.35 -16.55
CA LEU A 52 -0.91 10.67 -15.93
C LEU A 52 -0.18 10.61 -14.58
N ILE A 53 -0.47 9.61 -13.73
CA ILE A 53 0.19 9.43 -12.42
C ILE A 53 1.71 9.26 -12.59
N LYS A 54 2.16 8.55 -13.63
CA LYS A 54 3.59 8.37 -13.91
C LYS A 54 4.33 9.68 -14.22
N THR A 55 3.63 10.73 -14.68
CA THR A 55 4.26 12.04 -14.92
C THR A 55 4.72 12.72 -13.63
N ASN A 56 4.09 12.35 -12.50
CA ASN A 56 4.31 12.94 -11.18
C ASN A 56 4.08 14.48 -11.14
N ASP A 57 3.24 15.00 -12.05
CA ASP A 57 2.81 16.39 -12.10
C ASP A 57 1.29 16.50 -11.82
N PRO A 58 0.86 17.07 -10.68
CA PRO A 58 -0.56 17.21 -10.36
C PRO A 58 -1.34 18.05 -11.40
N ILE A 59 -0.69 18.97 -12.11
CA ILE A 59 -1.35 19.82 -13.11
C ILE A 59 -1.87 18.97 -14.28
N GLU A 60 -1.16 17.90 -14.62
CA GLU A 60 -1.54 17.00 -15.71
C GLU A 60 -2.83 16.23 -15.42
N CYS A 61 -3.23 16.10 -14.15
CA CYS A 61 -4.49 15.48 -13.74
C CYS A 61 -5.73 16.26 -14.20
N GLU A 62 -5.61 17.53 -14.61
CA GLU A 62 -6.74 18.28 -15.20
C GLU A 62 -7.28 17.58 -16.47
N LYS A 63 -6.44 16.80 -17.18
CA LYS A 63 -6.85 16.01 -18.35
C LYS A 63 -7.85 14.90 -18.01
N ALA A 64 -8.06 14.60 -16.72
CA ALA A 64 -8.98 13.60 -16.22
C ALA A 64 -10.23 14.19 -15.51
N LYS A 65 -10.40 15.52 -15.48
CA LYS A 65 -11.48 16.19 -14.71
C LYS A 65 -12.90 15.76 -15.08
N ASP A 66 -13.13 15.44 -16.34
CA ASP A 66 -14.45 15.07 -16.85
C ASP A 66 -14.72 13.55 -16.76
N ILE A 67 -13.78 12.79 -16.17
CA ILE A 67 -13.87 11.33 -16.04
C ILE A 67 -14.37 10.97 -14.64
N ASN A 68 -15.59 10.42 -14.57
CA ASN A 68 -16.19 9.94 -13.32
C ASN A 68 -16.64 8.48 -13.49
N ILE A 69 -16.35 7.64 -12.50
CA ILE A 69 -16.88 6.27 -12.42
C ILE A 69 -17.60 6.12 -11.08
N GLY A 70 -18.93 6.01 -11.14
CA GLY A 70 -19.76 6.09 -9.94
C GLY A 70 -19.67 7.48 -9.30
N SER A 71 -19.28 7.55 -8.04
CA SER A 71 -19.14 8.79 -7.27
C SER A 71 -17.70 9.30 -7.16
N VAL A 72 -16.74 8.66 -7.85
CA VAL A 72 -15.31 8.98 -7.73
C VAL A 72 -14.82 9.75 -8.96
N SER A 73 -14.21 10.90 -8.71
CA SER A 73 -13.51 11.71 -9.71
C SER A 73 -12.12 11.12 -9.98
N TYR A 74 -11.83 10.81 -11.24
CA TYR A 74 -10.51 10.29 -11.64
C TYR A 74 -9.41 11.35 -11.53
N GLN A 75 -9.76 12.63 -11.58
CA GLN A 75 -8.82 13.71 -11.26
C GLN A 75 -8.37 13.61 -9.80
N THR A 76 -9.29 13.40 -8.86
CA THR A 76 -8.96 13.28 -7.44
C THR A 76 -8.08 12.07 -7.16
N VAL A 77 -8.38 10.93 -7.82
CA VAL A 77 -7.53 9.73 -7.74
C VAL A 77 -6.13 10.02 -8.28
N CYS A 78 -6.03 10.69 -9.44
CA CYS A 78 -4.76 11.06 -10.05
C CYS A 78 -3.92 11.97 -9.12
N GLU A 79 -4.51 13.07 -8.65
CA GLU A 79 -3.85 14.02 -7.77
C GLU A 79 -3.43 13.37 -6.45
N GLY A 80 -4.33 12.59 -5.84
CA GLY A 80 -4.06 11.88 -4.59
C GLY A 80 -2.86 10.93 -4.69
N ASN A 81 -2.79 10.13 -5.75
CA ASN A 81 -1.65 9.24 -5.99
C ASN A 81 -0.34 10.03 -6.20
N ILE A 82 -0.38 11.13 -6.97
CA ILE A 82 0.82 11.95 -7.20
C ILE A 82 1.29 12.60 -5.89
N TYR A 83 0.39 13.18 -5.10
CA TYR A 83 0.76 13.79 -3.83
C TYR A 83 1.28 12.77 -2.82
N MET A 84 0.72 11.56 -2.76
CA MET A 84 1.30 10.46 -1.96
C MET A 84 2.71 10.10 -2.43
N ASN A 85 2.93 9.92 -3.74
CA ASN A 85 4.25 9.63 -4.29
C ASN A 85 5.26 10.74 -3.97
N LEU A 86 4.86 12.01 -4.09
CA LEU A 86 5.69 13.17 -3.73
C LEU A 86 5.99 13.19 -2.22
N ALA A 87 5.00 12.93 -1.38
CA ALA A 87 5.16 12.86 0.07
C ALA A 87 6.21 11.79 0.45
N GLU A 88 6.13 10.60 -0.14
CA GLU A 88 7.06 9.49 0.09
C GLU A 88 8.47 9.79 -0.46
N GLN A 89 8.57 10.20 -1.72
CA GLN A 89 9.86 10.46 -2.36
C GLN A 89 10.63 11.62 -1.71
N LYS A 90 9.92 12.64 -1.23
CA LYS A 90 10.52 13.81 -0.57
C LYS A 90 10.58 13.68 0.94
N GLY A 91 9.86 12.71 1.50
CA GLY A 91 9.61 12.62 2.93
C GLY A 91 8.86 13.85 3.49
N ASP A 92 8.11 14.59 2.69
CA ASP A 92 7.53 15.87 3.11
C ASP A 92 6.02 15.75 3.36
N VAL A 93 5.62 15.94 4.62
CA VAL A 93 4.22 15.80 5.06
C VAL A 93 3.32 16.91 4.50
N SER A 94 3.87 18.02 4.00
CA SER A 94 3.08 19.09 3.39
C SER A 94 2.40 18.66 2.08
N TYR A 95 2.90 17.61 1.42
CA TYR A 95 2.20 16.99 0.29
C TYR A 95 0.96 16.21 0.75
N CYS A 96 0.94 15.66 1.97
CA CYS A 96 -0.26 15.02 2.52
C CYS A 96 -1.40 16.03 2.75
N ASP A 97 -1.08 17.31 3.02
CA ASP A 97 -2.08 18.38 3.16
C ASP A 97 -2.79 18.73 1.84
N LYS A 98 -2.36 18.15 0.71
CA LYS A 98 -2.98 18.31 -0.61
C LYS A 98 -3.99 17.22 -0.95
N LEU A 99 -4.15 16.22 -0.07
CA LEU A 99 -5.14 15.15 -0.25
C LEU A 99 -6.54 15.65 0.07
N ASP A 100 -7.54 15.01 -0.52
CA ASP A 100 -8.97 15.31 -0.35
C ASP A 100 -9.56 14.82 0.99
N ASN A 101 -8.82 13.95 1.70
CA ASN A 101 -9.23 13.25 2.91
C ASN A 101 -10.42 12.28 2.74
N GLU A 102 -10.91 12.05 1.53
CA GLU A 102 -12.00 11.10 1.24
C GLU A 102 -11.43 9.77 0.74
N LEU A 103 -10.58 9.84 -0.29
CA LEU A 103 -9.90 8.67 -0.86
C LEU A 103 -8.69 8.27 -0.01
N PHE A 104 -7.95 9.26 0.48
CA PHE A 104 -6.72 9.06 1.23
C PHE A 104 -6.74 9.88 2.52
N PRO A 105 -6.88 9.24 3.71
CA PRO A 105 -6.87 9.96 4.96
C PRO A 105 -5.55 10.70 5.16
N ILE A 106 -5.62 12.02 5.39
CA ILE A 106 -4.44 12.89 5.52
C ILE A 106 -3.53 12.40 6.67
N ASP A 107 -4.13 12.04 7.81
CA ASP A 107 -3.36 11.60 8.98
C ASP A 107 -2.64 10.27 8.74
N LEU A 108 -3.23 9.37 7.94
CA LEU A 108 -2.56 8.13 7.56
C LEU A 108 -1.34 8.40 6.67
N CYS A 109 -1.48 9.30 5.68
CA CYS A 109 -0.35 9.75 4.86
C CYS A 109 0.76 10.32 5.74
N LYS A 110 0.44 11.29 6.61
CA LYS A 110 1.43 11.92 7.50
C LYS A 110 2.12 10.91 8.41
N SER A 111 1.35 10.00 9.01
CA SER A 111 1.88 8.94 9.88
C SER A 111 2.88 8.03 9.14
N ASN A 112 2.58 7.65 7.89
CA ASN A 112 3.48 6.84 7.07
C ASN A 112 4.79 7.57 6.77
N ILE A 113 4.72 8.84 6.34
CA ILE A 113 5.92 9.65 6.05
C ILE A 113 6.79 9.85 7.29
N ILE A 114 6.15 10.13 8.43
CA ILE A 114 6.83 10.27 9.72
C ILE A 114 7.56 8.98 10.09
N THR A 115 6.88 7.82 9.98
CA THR A 115 7.45 6.52 10.31
C THR A 115 8.69 6.22 9.46
N GLN A 116 8.62 6.48 8.15
CA GLN A 116 9.76 6.33 7.24
C GLN A 116 10.93 7.24 7.63
N LYS A 117 10.66 8.52 7.95
CA LYS A 117 11.67 9.47 8.41
C LYS A 117 12.36 9.01 9.70
N VAL A 118 11.59 8.55 10.68
CA VAL A 118 12.11 8.07 11.97
C VAL A 118 13.09 6.92 11.77
N HIS A 119 12.80 5.97 10.89
CA HIS A 119 13.66 4.81 10.65
C HIS A 119 15.08 5.18 10.15
N GLY A 120 15.23 6.30 9.43
CA GLY A 120 16.51 6.79 8.94
C GLY A 120 17.11 7.94 9.77
N ALA A 121 16.41 8.42 10.79
CA ALA A 121 16.81 9.62 11.52
C ALA A 121 17.78 9.32 12.68
N THR A 122 18.72 10.24 12.89
CA THR A 122 19.65 10.25 14.04
C THR A 122 19.31 11.31 15.08
N SER A 123 18.22 12.07 14.87
CA SER A 123 17.79 13.17 15.74
C SER A 123 16.27 13.25 15.85
N PRO A 124 15.71 13.52 17.05
CA PRO A 124 14.27 13.67 17.25
C PRO A 124 13.69 14.97 16.63
N ILE A 125 14.54 15.90 16.20
CA ILE A 125 14.12 17.19 15.58
C ILE A 125 13.28 16.94 14.32
N ILE A 126 13.44 15.80 13.65
CA ILE A 126 12.60 15.40 12.51
C ILE A 126 11.10 15.42 12.85
N CYS A 127 10.74 15.21 14.12
CA CYS A 127 9.35 15.20 14.60
C CYS A 127 8.73 16.60 14.71
N ASP A 128 9.52 17.67 14.67
CA ASP A 128 8.99 19.04 14.69
C ASP A 128 8.19 19.37 13.42
N SER A 129 8.41 18.61 12.34
CA SER A 129 7.68 18.75 11.08
C SER A 129 6.32 18.04 11.03
N ALA A 130 5.92 17.32 12.09
CA ALA A 130 4.73 16.46 12.09
C ALA A 130 3.37 17.20 12.00
N GLY A 131 3.35 18.53 12.11
CA GLY A 131 2.17 19.38 11.92
C GLY A 131 1.23 19.45 13.12
N SER A 132 0.83 18.31 13.71
CA SER A 132 -0.01 18.25 14.92
C SER A 132 0.76 17.72 16.13
N GLN A 133 0.30 18.06 17.35
CA GLN A 133 0.92 17.58 18.59
C GLN A 133 0.80 16.04 18.72
N GLU A 134 -0.33 15.47 18.30
CA GLU A 134 -0.55 14.02 18.31
C GLU A 134 0.43 13.28 17.39
N LEU A 135 0.62 13.76 16.16
CA LEU A 135 1.59 13.19 15.23
C LEU A 135 3.02 13.39 15.72
N LYS A 136 3.31 14.53 16.36
CA LYS A 136 4.61 14.79 17.00
C LYS A 136 4.89 13.81 18.13
N ASP A 137 3.92 13.57 19.01
CA ASP A 137 4.07 12.63 20.13
C ASP A 137 4.23 11.19 19.64
N SER A 138 3.47 10.80 18.61
CA SER A 138 3.63 9.52 17.92
C SER A 138 5.01 9.37 17.30
N CYS A 139 5.49 10.39 16.59
CA CYS A 139 6.84 10.43 16.02
C CYS A 139 7.92 10.27 17.09
N LEU A 140 7.83 11.02 18.19
CA LEU A 140 8.78 10.96 19.29
C LEU A 140 8.75 9.60 19.98
N PHE A 141 7.57 9.02 20.16
CA PHE A 141 7.43 7.65 20.66
C PHE A 141 8.18 6.65 19.79
N GLN A 142 7.96 6.68 18.46
CA GLN A 142 8.66 5.78 17.54
C GLN A 142 10.17 6.00 17.56
N TYR A 143 10.63 7.26 17.53
CA TYR A 143 12.05 7.61 17.54
C TYR A 143 12.76 7.10 18.78
N TRP A 144 12.21 7.39 19.97
CA TRP A 144 12.84 6.95 21.23
C TRP A 144 12.73 5.44 21.43
N SER A 145 11.66 4.80 20.97
CA SER A 145 11.55 3.33 21.01
C SER A 145 12.59 2.67 20.13
N LYS A 146 12.76 3.16 18.90
CA LYS A 146 13.84 2.69 18.01
C LYS A 146 15.21 2.90 18.63
N ALA A 147 15.51 4.11 19.12
CA ALA A 147 16.79 4.42 19.73
C ALA A 147 17.08 3.54 20.96
N ALA A 148 16.06 3.24 21.76
CA ALA A 148 16.17 2.34 22.91
C ALA A 148 16.47 0.90 22.49
N VAL A 149 15.79 0.39 21.45
CA VAL A 149 16.00 -0.97 20.91
C VAL A 149 17.38 -1.10 20.26
N ASP A 150 17.72 -0.20 19.33
CA ASP A 150 19.02 -0.20 18.62
C ASP A 150 20.20 -0.07 19.60
N GLY A 151 20.03 0.72 20.66
CA GLY A 151 21.04 0.93 21.71
C GLY A 151 21.01 -0.11 22.83
N ASN A 152 20.04 -1.03 22.82
CA ASN A 152 19.76 -1.96 23.89
C ASN A 152 19.66 -1.28 25.29
N ASP A 153 19.08 -0.08 25.34
CA ASP A 153 19.04 0.79 26.52
C ASP A 153 17.62 1.28 26.82
N ALA A 154 16.95 0.58 27.74
CA ALA A 154 15.60 0.90 28.20
C ALA A 154 15.49 2.24 28.95
N SER A 155 16.60 2.85 29.39
CA SER A 155 16.58 4.16 30.04
C SER A 155 16.21 5.28 29.06
N VAL A 156 16.50 5.09 27.76
CA VAL A 156 16.12 6.02 26.68
C VAL A 156 14.61 6.22 26.61
N CYS A 157 13.82 5.20 26.97
CA CYS A 157 12.36 5.27 26.98
C CYS A 157 11.77 6.32 27.94
N ALA A 158 12.55 6.84 28.90
CA ALA A 158 12.11 7.94 29.76
C ALA A 158 11.88 9.26 28.99
N LYS A 159 12.38 9.36 27.75
CA LYS A 159 12.20 10.51 26.86
C LYS A 159 10.91 10.45 26.03
N VAL A 160 10.17 9.34 26.09
CA VAL A 160 8.87 9.20 25.42
C VAL A 160 7.87 10.17 26.07
N PRO A 161 7.19 11.04 25.29
CA PRO A 161 6.30 12.07 25.84
C PRO A 161 5.00 11.51 26.42
N ILE A 162 4.57 10.33 25.93
CA ILE A 162 3.32 9.68 26.35
C ILE A 162 3.61 8.71 27.50
N PRO A 163 3.08 8.91 28.73
CA PRO A 163 3.38 8.05 29.87
C PRO A 163 3.08 6.57 29.64
N ARG A 164 1.97 6.26 28.95
CA ARG A 164 1.62 4.87 28.57
C ARG A 164 2.62 4.28 27.58
N GLY A 165 3.21 5.09 26.71
CA GLY A 165 4.21 4.67 25.73
C GLY A 165 5.55 4.28 26.36
N VAL A 166 5.88 4.78 27.55
CA VAL A 166 7.14 4.43 28.25
C VAL A 166 7.22 2.92 28.51
N GLY A 167 6.13 2.31 28.97
CA GLY A 167 6.08 0.87 29.22
C GLY A 167 6.25 0.05 27.94
N VAL A 168 5.52 0.44 26.89
CA VAL A 168 5.60 -0.22 25.58
C VAL A 168 7.02 -0.14 24.99
N CYS A 169 7.67 1.03 25.07
CA CYS A 169 9.04 1.23 24.62
C CYS A 169 10.02 0.29 25.37
N LYS A 170 9.90 0.20 26.71
CA LYS A 170 10.76 -0.68 27.51
C LYS A 170 10.56 -2.15 27.15
N ASP A 171 9.32 -2.57 27.00
CA ASP A 171 8.98 -3.94 26.62
C ASP A 171 9.61 -4.30 25.27
N SER A 172 9.61 -3.37 24.29
CA SER A 172 10.29 -3.60 23.01
C SER A 172 11.79 -3.87 23.14
N VAL A 173 12.50 -3.16 24.02
CA VAL A 173 13.93 -3.41 24.28
C VAL A 173 14.14 -4.82 24.83
N TYR A 174 13.34 -5.21 25.81
CA TYR A 174 13.46 -6.52 26.45
C TYR A 174 13.04 -7.67 25.53
N ILE A 175 12.01 -7.47 24.70
CA ILE A 175 11.61 -8.43 23.67
C ILE A 175 12.74 -8.64 22.67
N GLU A 176 13.43 -7.57 22.27
CA GLU A 176 14.59 -7.71 21.37
C GLU A 176 15.74 -8.45 22.05
N GLN A 177 16.02 -8.18 23.33
CA GLN A 177 17.00 -8.98 24.07
C GLN A 177 16.64 -10.48 24.09
N ILE A 178 15.36 -10.81 24.27
CA ILE A 178 14.87 -12.20 24.20
C ILE A 178 15.05 -12.77 22.79
N SER A 179 14.78 -11.98 21.75
CA SER A 179 14.93 -12.39 20.34
C SER A 179 16.39 -12.74 20.00
N GLU A 180 17.34 -12.04 20.62
CA GLU A 180 18.79 -12.27 20.58
C GLU A 180 19.26 -13.43 21.50
N GLY A 181 18.35 -14.09 22.22
CA GLY A 181 18.66 -15.20 23.11
C GLY A 181 19.18 -14.79 24.50
N LYS A 182 19.11 -13.50 24.87
CA LYS A 182 19.47 -13.04 26.21
C LYS A 182 18.37 -13.42 27.21
N LYS A 183 18.78 -13.73 28.43
CA LYS A 183 17.85 -13.90 29.55
C LYS A 183 17.51 -12.54 30.13
N VAL A 184 16.22 -12.24 30.23
CA VAL A 184 15.71 -10.99 30.78
C VAL A 184 14.95 -11.26 32.08
N ASP A 185 15.05 -10.32 33.02
CA ASP A 185 14.19 -10.30 34.20
C ASP A 185 12.82 -9.71 33.84
N CYS A 186 11.79 -10.55 33.86
CA CYS A 186 10.42 -10.16 33.50
C CYS A 186 9.83 -9.06 34.40
N SER A 187 10.37 -8.84 35.61
CA SER A 187 9.92 -7.74 36.48
C SER A 187 10.26 -6.35 35.93
N ASN A 188 11.13 -6.27 34.92
CA ASN A 188 11.46 -5.02 34.23
C ASN A 188 10.45 -4.65 33.13
N PHE A 189 9.59 -5.57 32.71
CA PHE A 189 8.52 -5.27 31.75
C PHE A 189 7.47 -4.35 32.37
N SER A 190 6.63 -3.77 31.52
CA SER A 190 5.37 -3.17 31.93
C SER A 190 4.48 -4.20 32.63
N LYS A 191 3.50 -3.72 33.41
CA LYS A 191 2.56 -4.61 34.11
C LYS A 191 1.87 -5.61 33.18
N ASP A 192 1.53 -5.16 31.97
CA ASP A 192 0.87 -6.00 30.97
C ASP A 192 1.88 -6.99 30.34
N GLY A 193 3.12 -6.56 30.08
CA GLY A 193 4.16 -7.39 29.48
C GLY A 193 4.81 -8.41 30.41
N GLU A 194 4.83 -8.16 31.73
CA GLU A 194 5.45 -9.05 32.72
C GLU A 194 4.84 -10.45 32.71
N GLN A 195 3.51 -10.54 32.62
CA GLN A 195 2.80 -11.82 32.61
C GLN A 195 3.12 -12.63 31.34
N ASP A 196 3.17 -11.98 30.19
CA ASP A 196 3.54 -12.63 28.92
C ASP A 196 5.00 -13.08 28.93
N CYS A 197 5.92 -12.27 29.45
CA CYS A 197 7.34 -12.66 29.59
C CYS A 197 7.50 -13.92 30.47
N LYS A 198 6.82 -13.97 31.61
CA LYS A 198 6.84 -15.14 32.51
C LYS A 198 6.26 -16.39 31.86
N SER A 199 5.14 -16.20 31.14
CA SER A 199 4.45 -17.27 30.43
C SER A 199 5.32 -17.81 29.29
N TYR A 200 5.97 -16.93 28.52
CA TYR A 200 6.95 -17.27 27.50
C TYR A 200 8.04 -18.19 28.04
N TYR A 201 8.74 -17.78 29.12
CA TYR A 201 9.82 -18.59 29.69
C TYR A 201 9.34 -19.92 30.26
N THR A 202 8.13 -19.96 30.83
CA THR A 202 7.52 -21.20 31.34
C THR A 202 7.22 -22.17 30.21
N ILE A 203 6.64 -21.69 29.11
CA ILE A 203 6.30 -22.51 27.94
C ILE A 203 7.55 -23.10 27.30
N ILE A 204 8.56 -22.28 26.99
CA ILE A 204 9.79 -22.77 26.33
C ILE A 204 10.63 -23.70 27.23
N SER A 205 10.45 -23.62 28.55
CA SER A 205 11.13 -24.52 29.50
C SER A 205 10.36 -25.81 29.76
N SER A 206 9.09 -25.89 29.37
CA SER A 206 8.25 -27.08 29.58
C SER A 206 8.62 -28.20 28.60
N LYS A 207 8.51 -29.46 29.03
CA LYS A 207 8.72 -30.63 28.16
C LYS A 207 7.52 -31.60 28.27
N PRO A 208 6.81 -31.89 27.17
CA PRO A 208 6.96 -31.30 25.84
C PRO A 208 6.37 -29.88 25.77
N ALA A 209 7.09 -28.94 25.14
CA ALA A 209 6.52 -27.65 24.79
C ALA A 209 5.55 -27.82 23.62
N SER A 210 4.47 -27.02 23.57
CA SER A 210 3.46 -27.11 22.51
C SER A 210 3.17 -25.75 21.89
N ASN A 211 2.99 -25.70 20.56
CA ASN A 211 2.57 -24.49 19.86
C ASN A 211 1.22 -23.97 20.38
N ALA A 212 0.33 -24.86 20.85
CA ALA A 212 -0.94 -24.49 21.45
C ALA A 212 -0.76 -23.60 22.70
N ALA A 213 0.29 -23.85 23.49
CA ALA A 213 0.59 -23.02 24.66
C ALA A 213 1.07 -21.62 24.25
N CYS A 214 1.81 -21.47 23.15
CA CYS A 214 2.26 -20.16 22.67
C CYS A 214 1.10 -19.22 22.27
N VAL A 215 -0.04 -19.77 21.82
CA VAL A 215 -1.23 -18.97 21.45
C VAL A 215 -1.86 -18.23 22.64
N THR A 216 -1.48 -18.60 23.87
CA THR A 216 -1.96 -17.93 25.09
C THR A 216 -1.24 -16.62 25.40
N LEU A 217 -0.11 -16.34 24.74
CA LEU A 217 0.64 -15.10 24.90
C LEU A 217 -0.12 -13.96 24.22
N ALA A 218 -0.40 -12.88 24.94
CA ALA A 218 -1.11 -11.73 24.39
C ALA A 218 -0.22 -10.90 23.44
N ASN A 219 1.09 -10.86 23.71
CA ASN A 219 2.06 -10.19 22.88
C ASN A 219 2.41 -11.03 21.63
N PRO A 220 2.09 -10.55 20.41
CA PRO A 220 2.27 -11.31 19.18
C PRO A 220 3.75 -11.58 18.85
N ILE A 221 4.68 -10.72 19.31
CA ILE A 221 6.11 -10.92 19.09
C ILE A 221 6.62 -12.06 19.97
N LEU A 222 6.25 -12.06 21.26
CA LEU A 222 6.59 -13.18 22.16
C LEU A 222 5.92 -14.49 21.71
N GLN A 223 4.69 -14.44 21.20
CA GLN A 223 4.03 -15.58 20.58
C GLN A 223 4.83 -16.13 19.38
N SER A 224 5.28 -15.26 18.48
CA SER A 224 6.11 -15.64 17.33
C SER A 224 7.45 -16.26 17.78
N LEU A 225 8.15 -15.62 18.73
CA LEU A 225 9.39 -16.14 19.31
C LEU A 225 9.18 -17.49 20.00
N CYS A 226 8.06 -17.67 20.70
CA CYS A 226 7.70 -18.93 21.35
C CYS A 226 7.57 -20.05 20.33
N ASN A 227 6.78 -19.83 19.27
CA ASN A 227 6.60 -20.81 18.19
C ASN A 227 7.92 -21.19 17.51
N LYS A 228 8.83 -20.22 17.33
CA LYS A 228 10.16 -20.46 16.74
C LYS A 228 11.06 -21.34 17.62
N ASN A 229 10.99 -21.20 18.94
CA ASN A 229 11.87 -21.91 19.87
C ASN A 229 11.37 -23.33 20.25
N ILE A 230 10.15 -23.70 19.85
CA ILE A 230 9.57 -25.03 20.11
C ILE A 230 9.80 -25.99 18.93
N GLN A 231 10.15 -25.47 17.74
CA GLN A 231 10.54 -26.27 16.56
C GLN A 231 11.94 -26.86 16.74
#